data_AF-A0A432UFQ9-F1
#
_entry.id   AF-A0A432UFQ9-F1
#
_cell.length_a   1.000
_cell.length_b   1.000
_cell.length_c   1.000
_cell.angle_alpha   90.00
_cell.angle_beta   90.00
_cell.angle_gamma   90.00
#
_symmetry.space_group_name_H-M   'P 1'
#
loop_
_entity.id
_entity.type
_entity.pdbx_description
1 polymer ?
#
loop_
_entity_poly.entity_id
_entity_poly.type
_entity_poly.pdbx_seq_one_letter_code
_entity_poly.pdbx_strand_id
1 'polypeptide(L)'
;MIEGVITDEFLSQLFPPERADEFFEALYGGAETGAFDIALKLRGFNESENLLFLDFVLTERPGKCMACSLTYGLPPVFQRHPVININGMIKKIEEKLKKDWIAEEWSLGSTTVVSKDINCIPLVIKLKRRQ
;
A
#
# COMPACT_ATOMS: atom_id res chain seq x y z
N MET A 1 14.94 15.89 -4.18
CA MET A 1 13.91 15.53 -3.19
C MET A 1 13.23 14.24 -3.63
N ILE A 2 12.99 13.32 -2.69
CA ILE A 2 12.42 12.00 -2.95
C ILE A 2 10.98 12.10 -3.51
N GLU A 3 10.22 13.12 -3.08
CA GLU A 3 8.84 13.36 -3.52
C GLU A 3 8.71 13.66 -5.03
N GLY A 4 9.78 14.10 -5.68
CA GLY A 4 9.81 14.26 -7.15
C GLY A 4 10.13 12.97 -7.92
N VAL A 5 10.59 11.93 -7.21
CA VAL A 5 10.96 10.63 -7.79
C VAL A 5 9.84 9.61 -7.59
N ILE A 6 9.24 9.61 -6.40
CA ILE A 6 8.09 8.80 -6.05
C ILE A 6 6.84 9.61 -6.34
N THR A 7 6.26 9.40 -7.51
CA THR A 7 5.01 10.07 -7.93
C THR A 7 3.81 9.14 -7.80
N ASP A 8 2.61 9.72 -7.73
CA ASP A 8 1.36 8.96 -7.72
C ASP A 8 1.23 8.02 -8.94
N GLU A 9 1.73 8.46 -10.10
CA GLU A 9 1.78 7.66 -11.31
C GLU A 9 2.70 6.44 -11.15
N PHE A 10 3.89 6.62 -10.56
CA PHE A 10 4.78 5.50 -10.26
C PHE A 10 4.14 4.53 -9.25
N LEU A 11 3.46 5.04 -8.23
CA LEU A 11 2.78 4.20 -7.24
C LEU A 11 1.60 3.45 -7.84
N SER A 12 0.87 4.07 -8.77
CA SER A 12 -0.22 3.42 -9.52
C SER A 12 0.30 2.34 -10.49
N GLN A 13 1.48 2.52 -11.09
CA GLN A 13 2.15 1.46 -11.84
C GLN A 13 2.72 0.35 -10.93
N LEU A 14 3.12 0.71 -9.72
CA LEU A 14 3.67 -0.20 -8.74
C LEU A 14 2.59 -1.11 -8.15
N PHE A 15 1.43 -0.52 -7.88
CA PHE A 15 0.25 -1.15 -7.33
C PHE A 15 -0.99 -0.74 -8.12
N PRO A 16 -1.22 -1.37 -9.28
CA PRO A 16 -2.38 -1.06 -10.11
C PRO A 16 -3.66 -1.56 -9.44
N PRO A 17 -4.83 -0.97 -9.74
CA PRO A 17 -6.10 -1.35 -9.12
C PRO A 17 -6.45 -2.84 -9.33
N GLU A 18 -6.04 -3.43 -10.46
CA GLU A 18 -6.20 -4.86 -10.77
C GLU A 18 -5.57 -5.80 -9.72
N ARG A 19 -4.54 -5.35 -8.98
CA ARG A 19 -3.97 -6.16 -7.89
C ARG A 19 -4.94 -6.39 -6.76
N ALA A 20 -5.89 -5.48 -6.55
CA ALA A 20 -6.95 -5.68 -5.58
C ALA A 20 -7.82 -6.87 -6.02
N ASP A 21 -8.22 -6.92 -7.29
CA ASP A 21 -8.96 -8.04 -7.86
C ASP A 21 -8.21 -9.37 -7.74
N GLU A 22 -6.92 -9.41 -8.08
CA GLU A 22 -6.08 -10.61 -7.90
C GLU A 22 -6.01 -11.05 -6.42
N PHE A 23 -5.98 -10.08 -5.49
CA PHE A 23 -5.94 -10.37 -4.06
C PHE A 23 -7.24 -11.01 -3.59
N PHE A 24 -8.40 -10.50 -4.01
CA PHE A 24 -9.69 -11.10 -3.69
C PHE A 24 -9.93 -12.41 -4.41
N GLU A 25 -9.45 -12.55 -5.65
CA GLU A 25 -9.51 -13.81 -6.38
C GLU A 25 -8.71 -14.90 -5.68
N ALA A 26 -7.49 -14.61 -5.24
CA ALA A 26 -6.68 -15.57 -4.52
C ALA A 26 -7.21 -15.92 -3.12
N LEU A 27 -7.89 -14.98 -2.45
CA LEU A 27 -8.46 -15.20 -1.11
C LEU A 27 -9.84 -15.86 -1.10
N TYR A 28 -10.70 -15.47 -2.04
CA TYR A 28 -12.11 -15.84 -2.05
C TYR A 28 -12.53 -16.60 -3.32
N GLY A 29 -11.61 -16.83 -4.25
CA GLY A 29 -11.89 -17.54 -5.50
C GLY A 29 -12.64 -16.71 -6.55
N GLY A 30 -12.77 -15.39 -6.35
CA GLY A 30 -13.39 -14.51 -7.33
C GLY A 30 -13.23 -13.02 -7.00
N ALA A 31 -12.74 -12.26 -7.97
CA ALA A 31 -12.56 -10.81 -7.92
C ALA A 31 -13.87 -10.04 -7.62
N GLU A 32 -15.01 -10.58 -8.06
CA GLU A 32 -16.33 -10.02 -7.76
C GLU A 32 -16.61 -9.95 -6.26
N THR A 33 -15.95 -10.78 -5.44
CA THR A 33 -16.09 -10.79 -3.97
C THR A 33 -15.36 -9.61 -3.31
N GLY A 34 -14.56 -8.87 -4.08
CA GLY A 34 -13.87 -7.67 -3.62
C GLY A 34 -14.83 -6.61 -3.09
N ALA A 35 -14.69 -6.29 -1.80
CA ALA A 35 -15.50 -5.27 -1.16
C ALA A 35 -14.96 -3.85 -1.35
N PHE A 36 -13.69 -3.73 -1.74
CA PHE A 36 -13.02 -2.44 -1.88
C PHE A 36 -11.87 -2.53 -2.87
N ASP A 37 -11.59 -1.41 -3.52
CA ASP A 37 -10.36 -1.19 -4.28
C ASP A 37 -9.22 -0.75 -3.36
N ILE A 38 -7.98 -1.03 -3.77
CA ILE A 38 -6.78 -0.68 -3.03
C ILE A 38 -5.90 0.16 -3.94
N ALA A 39 -5.58 1.39 -3.52
CA ALA A 39 -4.68 2.28 -4.24
C ALA A 39 -3.52 2.71 -3.34
N LEU A 40 -2.31 2.78 -3.89
CA LEU A 40 -1.14 3.26 -3.17
C LEU A 40 -0.92 4.75 -3.46
N LYS A 41 -0.88 5.57 -2.40
CA LYS A 41 -0.73 7.03 -2.49
C LYS A 41 0.49 7.49 -1.70
N LEU A 42 1.18 8.51 -2.21
CA LEU A 42 2.25 9.18 -1.48
C LEU A 42 1.64 10.14 -0.47
N ARG A 43 1.94 9.96 0.82
CA ARG A 43 1.57 10.91 1.87
C ARG A 43 2.63 12.00 2.03
N GLY A 44 3.91 11.63 1.94
CA GLY A 44 5.03 12.57 2.00
C GLY A 44 6.35 11.91 2.39
N PHE A 45 7.41 12.71 2.46
CA PHE A 45 8.74 12.25 2.89
C PHE A 45 9.30 13.16 3.99
N ASN A 46 9.78 12.56 5.08
CA ASN A 46 10.48 13.28 6.15
C ASN A 46 12.00 13.13 5.95
N GLU A 47 12.65 14.19 5.48
CA GLU A 47 14.09 14.22 5.24
C GLU A 47 14.92 14.13 6.53
N SER A 48 14.40 14.62 7.66
CA SER A 48 15.12 14.64 8.94
C SER A 48 15.30 13.22 9.51
N GLU A 49 14.26 12.38 9.37
CA GLU A 49 14.26 10.99 9.86
C GLU A 49 14.45 9.96 8.74
N ASN A 50 14.52 10.42 7.48
CA ASN A 50 14.56 9.58 6.29
C ASN A 50 13.38 8.60 6.20
N LEU A 51 12.18 9.06 6.58
CA LEU A 51 10.97 8.25 6.57
C LEU A 51 10.09 8.60 5.37
N LEU A 52 9.80 7.62 4.53
CA LEU A 52 8.84 7.73 3.45
C LEU A 52 7.46 7.26 3.93
N PHE A 53 6.48 8.14 3.84
CA PHE A 53 5.11 7.86 4.24
C PHE A 53 4.26 7.62 2.99
N LEU A 54 3.71 6.41 2.90
CA LEU A 54 2.76 5.99 1.89
C LEU A 54 1.44 5.59 2.56
N ASP A 55 0.36 5.59 1.79
CA ASP A 55 -0.95 5.13 2.23
C ASP A 55 -1.55 4.14 1.26
N PHE A 56 -2.01 3.01 1.78
CA PHE A 56 -2.98 2.18 1.07
C PHE A 56 -4.37 2.75 1.30
N VAL A 57 -4.91 3.39 0.29
CA VAL A 57 -6.27 3.91 0.26
C VAL A 57 -7.20 2.81 -0.20
N LEU A 58 -8.10 2.40 0.68
CA LEU A 58 -9.13 1.39 0.49
C LEU A 58 -10.43 2.11 0.18
N THR A 59 -10.98 1.91 -1.02
CA THR A 59 -12.22 2.58 -1.45
C THR A 59 -13.32 1.55 -1.64
N GLU A 60 -14.47 1.74 -0.99
CA GLU A 60 -15.58 0.79 -1.04
C GLU A 60 -16.14 0.66 -2.46
N ARG A 61 -16.35 -0.59 -2.91
CA ARG A 61 -17.00 -0.86 -4.19
C ARG A 61 -18.52 -0.75 -4.02
N PRO A 62 -19.23 -0.13 -4.98
CA PRO A 62 -20.68 0.06 -4.88
C PRO A 62 -21.40 -1.28 -4.72
N GLY A 63 -22.21 -1.40 -3.65
CA GLY A 63 -22.98 -2.61 -3.36
C GLY A 63 -22.26 -3.68 -2.53
N LYS A 64 -21.02 -3.43 -2.07
CA LYS A 64 -20.26 -4.33 -1.20
C LYS A 64 -19.89 -3.59 0.09
N CYS A 65 -20.33 -4.09 1.26
CA CYS A 65 -20.07 -3.42 2.53
C CYS A 65 -18.65 -3.71 3.05
N MET A 66 -17.79 -2.70 3.06
CA MET A 66 -16.41 -2.75 3.54
C MET A 66 -16.33 -3.09 5.04
N ALA A 67 -17.30 -2.61 5.84
CA ALA A 67 -17.37 -2.89 7.27
C ALA A 67 -17.62 -4.37 7.60
N CYS A 68 -18.29 -5.11 6.72
CA CYS A 68 -18.53 -6.55 6.89
C CYS A 68 -17.31 -7.41 6.51
N SER A 69 -16.44 -6.90 5.63
CA SER A 69 -15.21 -7.59 5.22
C SER A 69 -14.02 -7.30 6.15
N LEU A 70 -13.97 -6.12 6.78
CA LEU A 70 -12.91 -5.74 7.73
C LEU A 70 -13.01 -6.41 9.11
N THR A 71 -14.19 -6.89 9.50
CA THR A 71 -14.45 -7.54 10.80
C THR A 71 -13.82 -8.93 10.94
N TYR A 72 -13.35 -9.57 9.86
CA TYR A 72 -12.81 -10.93 9.89
C TYR A 72 -11.26 -11.03 9.86
N GLY A 73 -10.54 -9.94 10.18
CA GLY A 73 -9.09 -10.02 10.41
C GLY A 73 -8.24 -9.90 9.14
N LEU A 74 -8.53 -8.89 8.32
CA LEU A 74 -7.78 -8.56 7.12
C LEU A 74 -6.30 -8.13 7.32
N PRO A 75 -5.90 -7.42 8.40
CA PRO A 75 -4.52 -6.94 8.57
C PRO A 75 -3.42 -8.02 8.49
N PRO A 76 -3.55 -9.18 9.19
CA PRO A 76 -2.53 -10.24 9.11
C PRO A 76 -2.46 -10.93 7.74
N VAL A 77 -3.56 -10.95 6.99
CA VAL A 77 -3.61 -11.54 5.64
C VAL A 77 -2.91 -10.62 4.64
N PHE A 78 -3.17 -9.31 4.71
CA PHE A 78 -2.56 -8.31 3.84
C PHE A 78 -1.02 -8.34 3.88
N GLN A 79 -0.45 -8.51 5.08
CA GLN A 79 0.99 -8.53 5.28
C GLN A 79 1.66 -9.81 4.74
N ARG A 80 0.91 -10.94 4.71
CA ARG A 80 1.43 -12.25 4.30
C ARG A 80 1.04 -12.64 2.88
N HIS A 81 0.15 -11.88 2.22
CA HIS A 81 -0.36 -12.28 0.92
C HIS A 81 0.65 -12.00 -0.20
N PRO A 82 1.05 -13.02 -0.99
CA PRO A 82 2.03 -12.86 -2.06
C PRO A 82 1.57 -11.91 -3.18
N VAL A 83 0.25 -11.70 -3.32
CA VAL A 83 -0.31 -10.78 -4.32
C VAL A 83 -0.04 -9.31 -3.99
N ILE A 84 -0.16 -8.91 -2.72
CA ILE A 84 0.16 -7.52 -2.33
C ILE A 84 1.66 -7.26 -2.54
N ASN A 85 2.49 -8.25 -2.24
CA ASN A 85 3.95 -8.24 -2.45
C ASN A 85 4.62 -6.94 -1.97
N ILE A 86 4.40 -6.58 -0.69
CA ILE A 86 4.97 -5.36 -0.09
C ILE A 86 6.49 -5.35 -0.24
N ASN A 87 7.17 -6.46 0.06
CA ASN A 87 8.62 -6.56 -0.12
C ASN A 87 9.06 -6.28 -1.56
N GLY A 88 8.34 -6.78 -2.56
CA GLY A 88 8.60 -6.46 -3.97
C GLY A 88 8.35 -4.99 -4.30
N MET A 89 7.35 -4.36 -3.68
CA MET A 89 7.09 -2.93 -3.83
C MET A 89 8.22 -2.08 -3.23
N ILE A 90 8.65 -2.39 -2.02
CA ILE A 90 9.77 -1.72 -1.35
C ILE A 90 11.03 -1.81 -2.20
N LYS A 91 11.30 -2.99 -2.79
CA LYS A 91 12.44 -3.18 -3.68
C LYS A 91 12.36 -2.31 -4.94
N LYS A 92 11.20 -2.23 -5.59
CA LYS A 92 10.99 -1.36 -6.76
C LYS A 92 11.11 0.13 -6.39
N ILE A 93 10.65 0.54 -5.21
CA ILE A 93 10.85 1.89 -4.67
C ILE A 93 12.34 2.15 -4.50
N GLU A 94 13.09 1.24 -3.89
CA GLU A 94 14.55 1.33 -3.75
C GLU A 94 15.25 1.46 -5.12
N GLU A 95 14.87 0.65 -6.11
CA GLU A 95 15.41 0.74 -7.48
C GLU A 95 15.10 2.10 -8.12
N LYS A 96 13.89 2.62 -7.90
CA LYS A 96 13.45 3.93 -8.42
C LYS A 96 14.19 5.10 -7.76
N LEU A 97 14.50 4.99 -6.46
CA LEU A 97 15.29 5.96 -5.70
C LEU A 97 16.78 5.97 -6.10
N LYS A 98 17.17 5.17 -7.10
CA LYS A 98 18.47 5.15 -7.79
C LYS A 98 19.66 5.12 -6.83
N LYS A 99 20.01 3.97 -6.25
CA LYS A 99 21.25 3.68 -5.48
C LYS A 99 21.60 4.60 -4.29
N ASP A 100 21.12 5.84 -4.20
CA ASP A 100 21.41 6.78 -3.14
C ASP A 100 20.70 6.42 -1.83
N TRP A 101 19.56 5.72 -1.94
CA TRP A 101 18.73 5.31 -0.80
C TRP A 101 18.48 3.81 -0.84
N ILE A 102 18.52 3.17 0.33
CA ILE A 102 18.11 1.79 0.56
C ILE A 102 16.97 1.75 1.57
N ALA A 103 16.03 0.83 1.41
CA ALA A 103 15.00 0.61 2.41
C ALA A 103 15.56 -0.28 3.53
N GLU A 104 15.75 0.29 4.72
CA GLU A 104 16.28 -0.44 5.88
C GLU A 104 15.17 -1.25 6.55
N GLU A 105 14.01 -0.62 6.74
CA GLU A 105 12.86 -1.24 7.41
C GLU A 105 11.56 -0.63 6.87
N TRP A 106 10.46 -1.38 6.96
CA TRP A 106 9.13 -0.86 6.70
C TRP A 106 8.15 -1.37 7.74
N SER A 107 7.10 -0.59 7.99
CA SER A 107 6.06 -0.91 8.97
C SER A 107 4.71 -0.46 8.44
N LEU A 108 3.70 -1.32 8.61
CA LEU A 108 2.30 -0.97 8.40
C LEU A 108 1.70 -0.53 9.73
N GLY A 109 1.06 0.64 9.75
CA GLY A 109 0.24 1.05 10.86
C GLY A 109 -1.17 0.46 10.77
N SER A 110 -2.03 0.91 11.68
CA SER A 110 -3.41 0.43 11.77
C SER A 110 -4.31 1.08 10.71
N THR A 111 -5.31 0.33 10.26
CA THR A 111 -6.37 0.86 9.39
C THR A 111 -7.10 2.00 10.08
N THR A 112 -7.13 3.16 9.42
CA THR A 112 -7.80 4.37 9.90
C THR A 112 -8.96 4.69 8.97
N VAL A 113 -10.13 4.96 9.55
CA VAL A 113 -11.32 5.36 8.80
C VAL A 113 -11.20 6.84 8.46
N VAL A 114 -11.02 7.16 7.18
CA VAL A 114 -10.98 8.55 6.69
C VAL A 114 -12.39 9.03 6.39
N SER A 115 -13.24 8.16 5.84
CA SER A 115 -14.64 8.44 5.54
C SER A 115 -15.45 7.15 5.54
N LYS A 116 -16.77 7.25 5.40
CA LYS A 116 -17.68 6.10 5.42
C LYS A 116 -17.28 5.02 4.41
N ASP A 117 -16.81 5.43 3.25
CA ASP A 117 -16.49 4.56 2.12
C ASP A 117 -14.96 4.47 1.87
N ILE A 118 -14.14 5.13 2.72
CA ILE A 118 -12.68 5.23 2.53
C ILE A 118 -11.94 4.92 3.83
N ASN A 119 -11.13 3.87 3.76
CA ASN A 119 -10.17 3.50 4.81
C ASN A 119 -8.74 3.70 4.32
N CYS A 120 -7.82 4.06 5.20
CA CYS A 120 -6.40 4.19 4.87
C CYS A 120 -5.53 3.36 5.80
N ILE A 121 -4.55 2.66 5.26
CA ILE A 121 -3.52 1.97 6.04
C ILE A 121 -2.18 2.65 5.77
N PRO A 122 -1.57 3.28 6.79
CA PRO A 122 -0.30 3.95 6.62
C PRO A 122 0.84 2.94 6.50
N LEU A 123 1.66 3.10 5.46
CA LEU A 123 2.90 2.37 5.24
C LEU A 123 4.07 3.33 5.44
N VAL A 124 4.87 3.09 6.47
CA VAL A 124 6.07 3.87 6.76
C VAL A 124 7.29 3.06 6.34
N ILE A 125 8.15 3.67 5.54
CA ILE A 125 9.37 3.03 5.05
C ILE A 125 10.55 3.86 5.53
N LYS A 126 11.42 3.25 6.32
CA LYS A 126 12.66 3.84 6.78
C LYS A 126 13.72 3.66 5.71
N LEU A 127 14.13 4.78 5.13
CA LEU A 127 15.19 4.84 4.14
C LEU A 127 16.52 5.17 4.82
N LYS A 128 17.59 4.65 4.26
CA LYS A 128 18.96 4.97 4.66
C LYS A 128 19.75 5.35 3.43
N ARG A 129 20.61 6.37 3.56
CA ARG A 129 21.52 6.71 2.47
C ARG A 129 22.57 5.61 2.30
N ARG A 130 22.78 5.19 1.06
CA ARG A 130 23.87 4.30 0.69
C ARG A 130 25.14 5.15 0.68
N GLN A 131 25.97 4.99 1.72
CA GLN A 131 27.32 5.57 1.75
C GLN A 131 28.24 4.87 0.75
#